data_AF-A0AAN8DAJ1-F1
#
_entry.id   AF-A0AAN8DAJ1-F1
#
_cell.length_a   1.000
_cell.length_b   1.000
_cell.length_c   1.000
_cell.angle_alpha   90.00
_cell.angle_beta   90.00
_cell.angle_gamma   90.00
#
_symmetry.space_group_name_H-M   'P 1'
#
loop_
_entity.id
_entity.type
_entity.pdbx_description
1 polymer ?
#
loop_
_entity_poly.entity_id
_entity_poly.type
_entity_poly.pdbx_seq_one_letter_code
_entity_poly.pdbx_strand_id
1 'polypeptide(L)'
;MLKAIALTNSDSVYIEDMEAVQKLRDLLHQALQEMECQRRPDDAQRAGRLLLTLPLLRQTAGRALTTFYSIKTRGGVPMHKLFLEMLEAMMDSP
;
A
#
# COMPACT_ATOMS: atom_id res chain seq x y z
N MET A 1 -2.59 5.83 -7.46
CA MET A 1 -2.57 4.44 -7.93
C MET A 1 -1.55 3.56 -7.21
N LEU A 2 -0.24 3.73 -7.39
CA LEU A 2 0.75 2.80 -6.78
C LEU A 2 0.66 2.66 -5.25
N LYS A 3 0.42 3.76 -4.51
CA LYS A 3 0.19 3.70 -3.05
C LYS A 3 -1.04 2.87 -2.68
N ALA A 4 -2.12 2.98 -3.45
CA ALA A 4 -3.35 2.21 -3.23
C ALA A 4 -3.12 0.73 -3.51
N ILE A 5 -2.42 0.40 -4.61
CA ILE A 5 -2.04 -0.98 -4.94
C ILE A 5 -1.15 -1.59 -3.85
N ALA A 6 -0.20 -0.81 -3.32
CA ALA A 6 0.65 -1.25 -2.20
C ALA A 6 -0.13 -1.46 -0.90
N LEU A 7 -1.19 -0.69 -0.68
CA LEU A 7 -2.06 -0.79 0.50
C LEU A 7 -3.00 -2.00 0.42
N THR A 8 -3.56 -2.29 -0.76
CA THR A 8 -4.47 -3.42 -0.99
C THR A 8 -3.71 -4.73 -1.13
N ASN A 9 -2.87 -5.06 -0.15
CA ASN A 9 -2.11 -6.30 -0.13
C ASN A 9 -2.94 -7.41 0.54
N SER A 10 -3.57 -8.26 -0.28
CA SER A 10 -4.35 -9.43 0.18
C SER A 10 -3.52 -10.46 0.96
N ASP A 11 -2.20 -10.48 0.80
CA ASP A 11 -1.29 -11.39 1.52
C ASP A 11 -0.90 -10.89 2.93
N SER A 12 -1.50 -9.80 3.41
CA SER A 12 -1.22 -9.29 4.76
C SER A 12 -1.80 -10.22 5.83
N VAL A 13 -1.09 -10.34 6.94
CA VAL A 13 -1.55 -11.12 8.10
C VAL A 13 -2.81 -10.46 8.67
N TYR A 14 -3.82 -11.27 9.01
CA TYR A 14 -5.09 -10.85 9.65
C TYR A 14 -6.08 -10.08 8.77
N ILE A 15 -6.05 -10.26 7.44
CA ILE A 15 -7.15 -9.78 6.59
C ILE A 15 -8.38 -10.67 6.77
N GLU A 16 -9.52 -10.06 7.11
CA GLU A 16 -10.80 -10.74 7.30
C GLU A 16 -11.41 -11.20 5.97
N ASP A 17 -11.43 -10.32 4.97
CA ASP A 17 -11.96 -10.61 3.63
C ASP A 17 -10.87 -10.43 2.56
N MET A 18 -10.12 -11.51 2.33
CA MET A 18 -9.06 -11.53 1.32
C MET A 18 -9.60 -11.36 -0.10
N GLU A 19 -10.81 -11.85 -0.38
CA GLU A 19 -11.41 -11.82 -1.71
C GLU A 19 -11.80 -10.40 -2.11
N ALA A 20 -12.46 -9.66 -1.21
CA ALA A 20 -12.80 -8.26 -1.45
C ALA A 20 -11.56 -7.39 -1.66
N VAL A 21 -10.50 -7.61 -0.86
CA VAL A 21 -9.23 -6.89 -1.00
C VAL A 21 -8.55 -7.22 -2.33
N GLN A 22 -8.55 -8.48 -2.74
CA GLN A 22 -8.00 -8.90 -4.04
C GLN A 22 -8.78 -8.27 -5.19
N LYS A 23 -10.12 -8.30 -5.14
CA LYS A 23 -10.97 -7.68 -6.17
C LYS A 23 -10.72 -6.17 -6.28
N LEU A 24 -10.56 -5.47 -5.16
CA LEU A 24 -10.20 -4.06 -5.16
C LEU A 24 -8.82 -3.84 -5.79
N ARG A 25 -7.84 -4.69 -5.47
CA ARG A 25 -6.52 -4.64 -6.08
C ARG A 25 -6.59 -4.82 -7.60
N ASP A 26 -7.42 -5.74 -8.10
CA ASP A 26 -7.59 -5.99 -9.54
C ASP A 26 -8.19 -4.76 -10.25
N LEU A 27 -9.21 -4.14 -9.65
CA LEU A 27 -9.78 -2.88 -10.15
C LEU A 27 -8.74 -1.75 -10.21
N LEU A 28 -7.85 -1.66 -9.21
CA LEU A 28 -6.78 -0.66 -9.21
C LEU A 28 -5.73 -0.91 -10.30
N HIS A 29 -5.41 -2.17 -10.60
CA HIS A 29 -4.51 -2.52 -11.71
C HIS A 29 -5.13 -2.16 -13.05
N GLN A 30 -6.41 -2.48 -13.24
CA GLN A 30 -7.15 -2.13 -14.45
C GLN A 30 -7.20 -0.60 -14.63
N ALA A 31 -7.57 0.15 -13.58
CA ALA A 31 -7.63 1.61 -13.63
C ALA A 31 -6.25 2.26 -13.92
N LEU A 32 -5.15 1.67 -13.42
CA LEU A 32 -3.80 2.12 -13.75
C LEU A 32 -3.50 1.91 -15.24
N GLN A 33 -3.84 0.74 -15.78
CA GLN A 33 -3.60 0.43 -17.18
C GLN A 33 -4.41 1.35 -18.10
N GLU A 34 -5.70 1.52 -17.85
CA GLU A 34 -6.56 2.43 -18.61
C GLU A 34 -6.04 3.88 -18.57
N MET A 35 -5.60 4.36 -17.40
CA MET A 35 -5.05 5.69 -17.23
C MET A 35 -3.75 5.90 -18.03
N GLU A 36 -2.83 4.94 -18.00
CA GLU A 36 -1.58 5.06 -18.76
C GLU A 36 -1.81 4.89 -20.27
N CYS A 37 -2.74 4.03 -20.70
CA CYS A 37 -3.17 3.93 -22.10
C CYS A 37 -3.74 5.26 -22.62
N GLN A 38 -4.56 5.94 -21.84
CA GLN A 38 -5.14 7.24 -22.22
C GLN A 38 -4.10 8.37 -22.20
N ARG A 39 -3.19 8.37 -21.23
CA ARG A 39 -2.21 9.46 -21.06
C ARG A 39 -0.98 9.32 -21.94
N ARG A 40 -0.57 8.10 -22.25
CA ARG A 40 0.65 7.77 -23.00
C ARG A 40 0.44 6.54 -23.89
N PRO A 41 -0.36 6.67 -24.96
CA PRO A 41 -0.63 5.55 -25.86
C PRO A 41 0.63 4.98 -26.52
N ASP A 42 1.66 5.81 -26.73
CA ASP A 42 2.93 5.40 -27.35
C ASP A 42 3.83 4.55 -26.44
N ASP A 43 3.45 4.38 -25.16
CA ASP A 43 4.27 3.71 -24.15
C ASP A 43 3.47 2.63 -23.40
N ALA A 44 3.05 1.61 -24.15
CA ALA A 44 2.25 0.49 -23.64
C ALA A 44 2.89 -0.26 -22.45
N GLN A 45 4.22 -0.20 -22.32
CA GLN A 45 4.96 -0.90 -21.26
C GLN A 45 5.05 -0.12 -19.94
N ARG A 46 4.54 1.12 -19.92
CA ARG A 46 4.69 2.02 -18.78
C ARG A 46 4.01 1.53 -17.51
N ALA A 47 2.78 1.02 -17.62
CA ALA A 47 2.06 0.45 -16.49
C ALA A 47 2.87 -0.69 -15.85
N GLY A 48 3.44 -1.59 -16.67
CA GLY A 48 4.32 -2.66 -16.21
C GLY A 48 5.56 -2.13 -15.48
N ARG A 49 6.27 -1.15 -16.04
CA ARG A 49 7.43 -0.53 -15.37
C ARG A 49 7.07 0.11 -14.03
N LEU A 50 5.90 0.75 -13.93
CA LEU A 50 5.40 1.32 -12.68
C LEU A 50 5.13 0.23 -11.63
N LEU A 51 4.50 -0.89 -12.02
CA LEU A 51 4.26 -2.03 -11.14
C LEU A 51 5.57 -2.67 -10.66
N LEU A 52 6.58 -2.75 -11.52
CA LEU A 52 7.92 -3.25 -11.17
C LEU A 52 8.67 -2.36 -10.15
N THR A 53 8.17 -1.17 -9.82
CA THR A 53 8.73 -0.38 -8.71
C THR A 53 8.25 -0.85 -7.34
N LEU A 54 7.14 -1.60 -7.26
CA LEU A 54 6.57 -2.08 -5.99
C LEU A 54 7.48 -3.07 -5.25
N PRO A 55 8.16 -4.03 -5.91
CA PRO A 55 9.19 -4.85 -5.26
C PRO A 55 10.32 -4.03 -4.62
N LEU A 56 10.78 -2.98 -5.31
CA LEU A 56 11.83 -2.08 -4.79
C LEU A 56 11.35 -1.31 -3.56
N LEU A 57 10.09 -0.87 -3.59
CA LEU A 57 9.44 -0.24 -2.43
C LEU A 57 9.37 -1.20 -1.25
N ARG A 58 8.97 -2.46 -1.46
CA ARG A 58 8.91 -3.49 -0.40
C ARG A 58 10.28 -3.73 0.22
N GLN A 59 11.33 -3.83 -0.60
CA GLN A 59 12.71 -4.00 -0.14
C GLN A 59 13.17 -2.82 0.73
N THR A 60 12.90 -1.60 0.28
CA THR A 60 13.31 -0.38 1.00
C THR A 60 12.50 -0.17 2.28
N ALA A 61 11.20 -0.46 2.23
CA ALA A 61 10.31 -0.37 3.39
C ALA A 61 10.74 -1.30 4.52
N GLY A 62 11.27 -2.50 4.22
CA GLY A 62 11.81 -3.40 5.24
C GLY A 62 12.90 -2.74 6.11
N ARG A 63 13.82 -1.98 5.49
CA ARG A 63 14.88 -1.24 6.20
C ARG A 63 14.32 -0.10 7.04
N ALA A 64 13.35 0.63 6.50
CA ALA A 64 12.67 1.69 7.23
C ALA A 64 11.92 1.13 8.44
N LEU A 65 11.20 0.01 8.28
CA LEU A 65 10.50 -0.70 9.34
C LEU A 65 11.44 -1.13 10.46
N THR A 66 12.62 -1.68 10.15
CA THR A 66 13.63 -2.01 11.17
C THR A 66 14.02 -0.78 12.01
N THR A 67 14.14 0.39 11.37
CA THR A 67 14.45 1.65 12.04
C THR A 67 13.26 2.16 12.87
N PHE A 68 12.04 2.06 12.35
CA PHE A 68 10.84 2.41 13.10
C PHE A 68 10.63 1.50 14.31
N TYR A 69 10.89 0.19 14.18
CA TYR A 69 10.82 -0.73 15.30
C TYR A 69 11.87 -0.44 16.38
N SER A 70 13.09 -0.04 16.00
CA SER A 70 14.13 0.34 16.96
C SER A 70 13.85 1.68 17.68
N ILE A 71 13.10 2.59 17.04
CA ILE A 71 12.59 3.80 17.68
C ILE A 71 11.39 3.47 18.59
N LYS A 72 10.47 2.61 18.12
CA LYS A 72 9.26 2.17 18.84
C LYS A 72 9.58 1.49 20.17
N THR A 73 10.66 0.70 20.26
CA THR A 73 11.08 0.09 21.52
C THR A 73 11.43 1.11 22.61
N ARG A 74 11.61 2.40 22.27
CA ARG A 74 11.79 3.49 23.26
C ARG A 74 10.47 4.10 23.75
N GLY A 75 9.37 3.97 22.99
CA GLY A 75 8.11 4.67 23.23
C GLY A 75 7.00 3.86 23.93
N GLY A 76 7.23 2.57 24.20
CA GLY A 76 6.33 1.72 25.02
C GLY A 76 4.98 1.32 24.37
N VAL A 77 4.57 1.96 23.26
CA VAL A 77 3.27 1.69 22.61
C VAL A 77 3.41 0.72 21.42
N PRO A 78 2.59 -0.34 21.34
CA PRO A 78 2.50 -1.18 20.14
C PRO A 78 2.03 -0.39 18.90
N MET A 79 2.71 -0.56 17.76
CA MET A 79 2.39 0.15 16.50
C MET A 79 0.95 -0.08 16.06
N HIS A 80 0.38 -1.27 16.26
CA HIS A 80 -1.01 -1.53 15.89
C HIS A 80 -1.97 -0.62 16.68
N LYS A 81 -1.69 -0.38 17.97
CA LYS A 81 -2.50 0.50 18.82
C LYS A 81 -2.35 1.96 18.40
N LEU A 82 -1.12 2.40 18.15
CA LEU A 82 -0.86 3.74 17.62
C LEU A 82 -1.59 3.97 16.28
N PHE A 83 -1.55 3.00 15.36
CA PHE A 83 -2.22 3.12 14.07
C PHE A 83 -3.74 3.15 14.20
N LEU A 84 -4.32 2.34 15.10
CA LEU A 84 -5.76 2.38 15.38
C LEU A 84 -6.17 3.75 15.92
N GLU A 85 -5.47 4.26 16.92
CA GLU A 85 -5.75 5.60 17.50
C GLU A 85 -5.63 6.71 16.44
N MET A 86 -4.64 6.62 15.54
CA MET A 86 -4.48 7.58 14.43
C MET A 86 -5.61 7.49 13.39
N LEU A 87 -6.10 6.27 13.09
CA LEU A 87 -7.20 6.07 12.16
C LEU A 87 -8.52 6.58 12.76
N GLU A 88 -8.78 6.27 14.04
CA GLU A 88 -9.94 6.75 14.79
C GLU A 88 -9.99 8.28 14.85
N ALA A 89 -8.87 8.93 15.22
CA ALA A 89 -8.78 10.39 15.26
C ALA A 89 -9.02 11.07 13.88
N MET A 90 -8.68 10.39 12.79
CA MET A 90 -8.94 10.89 11.44
C MET A 90 -10.41 10.72 11.03
N MET A 91 -11.11 9.71 11.55
CA MET A 91 -12.55 9.50 11.31
C MET A 91 -13.43 10.46 12.13
N ASP A 92 -12.94 10.89 13.29
CA ASP A 92 -13.64 11.83 14.19
C ASP A 92 -13.40 13.31 13.85
N SER A 93 -12.55 13.61 12.86
CA SER A 93 -12.38 14.98 12.34
C SER A 93 -13.51 15.33 11.35
N PRO A 94 -14.19 16.48 11.52
CA PRO A 94 -15.35 16.88 10.70
C PRO A 94 -15.01 17.21 9.24
#